data_AF-A0A662IQM5-F1
#
_entry.id   AF-A0A662IQM5-F1
#
_cell.length_a   1.000
_cell.length_b   1.000
_cell.length_c   1.000
_cell.angle_alpha   90.00
_cell.angle_beta   90.00
_cell.angle_gamma   90.00
#
_symmetry.space_group_name_H-M   'P 1'
#
loop_
_entity.id
_entity.type
_entity.pdbx_description
1 polymer ?
#
loop_
_entity_poly.entity_id
_entity_poly.type
_entity_poly.pdbx_seq_one_letter_code
_entity_poly.pdbx_strand_id
1 'polypeptide(L)'
;MACITEDIIEEILKAIKMAVELKSRGLNQAAIQSSLNKMTWRCVEPISVGDDYSLVFKISGLKPCNKGEIEAQEIGEVVEPIRNFPLVVKLDKGYIAIGSSALRTSLNVSKEALTKIIRLCVKP
;
A
#
# COMPACT_ATOMS: atom_id res chain seq x y z
N MET A 1 -13.32 16.49 5.84
CA MET A 1 -13.39 16.04 4.43
C MET A 1 -13.11 14.55 4.44
N ALA A 2 -14.05 13.73 3.96
CA ALA A 2 -13.80 12.31 3.77
C ALA A 2 -12.86 12.14 2.57
N CYS A 3 -11.83 11.31 2.73
CA CYS A 3 -10.96 10.94 1.61
C CYS A 3 -11.69 9.94 0.73
N ILE A 4 -11.72 10.21 -0.58
CA ILE A 4 -12.22 9.24 -1.55
C ILE A 4 -11.09 8.28 -1.96
N THR A 5 -11.46 7.16 -2.57
CA THR A 5 -10.52 6.13 -3.03
C THR A 5 -9.42 6.71 -3.92
N GLU A 6 -9.75 7.64 -4.80
CA GLU A 6 -8.81 8.30 -5.70
C GLU A 6 -7.74 9.10 -4.93
N ASP A 7 -8.12 9.86 -3.90
CA ASP A 7 -7.17 10.61 -3.05
C ASP A 7 -6.19 9.66 -2.34
N ILE A 8 -6.71 8.53 -1.83
CA ILE A 8 -5.91 7.48 -1.17
C ILE A 8 -4.88 6.92 -2.15
N ILE A 9 -5.31 6.56 -3.37
CA ILE A 9 -4.42 6.00 -4.41
C ILE A 9 -3.33 6.99 -4.79
N GLU A 10 -3.68 8.27 -4.99
CA GLU A 10 -2.71 9.31 -5.35
C GLU A 10 -1.64 9.52 -4.28
N GLU A 11 -2.02 9.56 -3.00
CA GLU A 11 -1.05 9.70 -1.91
C GLU A 11 -0.14 8.47 -1.78
N ILE A 12 -0.68 7.25 -1.94
CA ILE A 12 0.15 6.02 -1.94
C ILE A 12 1.15 6.05 -3.10
N LEU A 13 0.70 6.38 -4.32
CA LEU A 13 1.59 6.46 -5.49
C LEU A 13 2.66 7.55 -5.34
N LYS A 14 2.30 8.69 -4.74
CA LYS A 14 3.25 9.75 -4.40
C LYS A 14 4.32 9.24 -3.43
N ALA A 15 3.91 8.55 -2.37
CA ALA A 15 4.83 7.96 -1.39
C ALA A 15 5.74 6.90 -2.03
N ILE A 16 5.20 6.02 -2.88
CA ILE A 16 5.98 5.03 -3.63
C ILE A 16 7.01 5.73 -4.53
N LYS A 17 6.59 6.73 -5.32
CA LYS A 17 7.50 7.48 -6.19
C LYS A 17 8.65 8.11 -5.40
N MET A 18 8.35 8.76 -4.29
CA MET A 18 9.36 9.32 -3.39
C MET A 18 10.33 8.24 -2.88
N ALA A 19 9.80 7.11 -2.40
CA ALA A 19 10.64 6.02 -1.90
C ALA A 19 11.54 5.41 -2.99
N VAL A 20 11.04 5.26 -4.22
CA VAL A 20 11.86 4.81 -5.37
C VAL A 20 12.99 5.79 -5.67
N GLU A 21 12.69 7.09 -5.73
CA GLU A 21 13.68 8.15 -6.00
C GLU A 21 14.74 8.26 -4.90
N LEU A 22 14.36 8.07 -3.64
CA LEU A 22 15.30 8.11 -2.52
C LEU A 22 16.14 6.82 -2.46
N LYS A 23 15.53 5.66 -2.71
CA LYS A 23 16.23 4.38 -2.80
C LYS A 23 17.27 4.39 -3.92
N SER A 24 16.96 4.96 -5.08
CA SER A 24 17.92 5.05 -6.20
C SER A 24 19.11 5.98 -5.91
N ARG A 25 18.96 6.91 -4.95
CA ARG A 25 20.04 7.76 -4.42
C ARG A 25 20.84 7.09 -3.29
N GLY A 26 20.56 5.83 -2.96
CA GLY A 26 21.25 5.07 -1.92
C GLY A 26 20.80 5.35 -0.48
N LEU A 27 19.63 5.99 -0.29
CA LEU A 27 19.09 6.21 1.05
C LEU A 27 18.56 4.89 1.64
N ASN A 28 18.85 4.68 2.91
CA ASN A 28 18.31 3.56 3.68
C ASN A 28 16.84 3.80 4.10
N GLN A 29 16.22 2.77 4.63
CA GLN A 29 14.82 2.73 5.04
C GLN A 29 14.49 3.81 6.08
N ALA A 30 15.38 4.05 7.05
CA ALA A 30 15.19 5.07 8.08
C ALA A 30 15.18 6.50 7.48
N ALA A 31 16.07 6.77 6.53
CA ALA A 31 16.12 8.06 5.85
C ALA A 31 14.90 8.27 4.93
N ILE A 32 14.41 7.21 4.28
CA ILE A 32 13.16 7.24 3.52
C ILE A 32 11.97 7.50 4.44
N GLN A 33 11.85 6.78 5.57
CA GLN A 33 10.80 7.02 6.57
C GLN A 33 10.83 8.45 7.08
N SER A 34 12.02 8.98 7.41
CA SER A 34 12.17 10.38 7.85
C SER A 34 11.70 11.36 6.79
N SER A 35 11.93 11.06 5.50
CA SER A 35 11.50 11.91 4.40
C SER A 35 9.99 11.85 4.17
N LEU A 36 9.38 10.68 4.31
CA LEU A 36 7.92 10.51 4.28
C LEU A 36 7.25 11.23 5.46
N ASN A 37 7.81 11.16 6.66
CA ASN A 37 7.28 11.82 7.86
C ASN A 37 7.29 13.35 7.79
N LYS A 38 8.15 13.95 6.95
CA LYS A 38 8.20 15.41 6.75
C LYS A 38 7.10 15.93 5.84
N MET A 39 6.43 15.04 5.10
CA MET A 39 5.32 15.41 4.24
C MET A 39 4.02 15.47 5.04
N THR A 40 3.13 16.38 4.64
CA THR A 40 1.74 16.36 5.09
C THR A 40 0.97 15.36 4.25
N TRP A 41 0.38 14.37 4.91
CA TRP A 41 -0.51 13.40 4.30
C TRP A 41 -1.92 13.59 4.84
N ARG A 42 -2.91 13.50 3.94
CA ARG A 42 -4.30 13.80 4.27
C ARG A 42 -5.13 12.54 4.42
N CYS A 43 -4.85 11.51 3.61
CA CYS A 43 -5.69 10.34 3.44
C CYS A 43 -4.99 9.05 3.86
N VAL A 44 -3.68 8.98 3.71
CA VAL A 44 -2.87 7.83 4.13
C VAL A 44 -1.73 8.31 5.00
N GLU A 45 -1.39 7.59 6.06
CA GLU A 45 -0.24 7.93 6.90
C GLU A 45 0.84 6.86 6.70
N PRO A 46 2.00 7.17 6.09
CA PRO A 46 3.11 6.22 5.99
C PRO A 46 3.70 5.99 7.39
N ILE A 47 3.46 4.83 7.96
CA ILE A 47 3.86 4.50 9.34
C ILE A 47 5.17 3.71 9.43
N SER A 48 5.58 3.04 8.34
CA SER A 48 6.82 2.25 8.33
C SER A 48 7.34 2.01 6.91
N VAL A 49 8.67 1.92 6.77
CA VAL A 49 9.37 1.36 5.62
C VAL A 49 9.97 0.02 6.05
N GLY A 50 9.53 -1.08 5.45
CA GLY A 50 10.03 -2.42 5.73
C GLY A 50 11.46 -2.63 5.21
N ASP A 51 12.11 -3.69 5.68
CA ASP A 51 13.50 -4.03 5.29
C ASP A 51 13.66 -4.22 3.78
N ASP A 52 12.62 -4.74 3.13
CA ASP A 52 12.49 -4.89 1.67
C ASP A 52 12.16 -3.58 0.93
N TYR A 53 12.18 -2.44 1.63
CA TYR A 53 11.72 -1.12 1.16
C TYR A 53 10.22 -1.03 0.87
N SER A 54 9.42 -2.03 1.27
CA SER A 54 7.97 -1.91 1.21
C SER A 54 7.48 -0.78 2.11
N LEU A 55 6.37 -0.15 1.74
CA LEU A 55 5.77 0.93 2.51
C LEU A 55 4.55 0.39 3.25
N VAL A 56 4.43 0.75 4.52
CA VAL A 56 3.24 0.49 5.33
C VAL A 56 2.52 1.80 5.58
N PHE A 57 1.23 1.82 5.26
CA PHE A 57 0.34 2.95 5.42
C PHE A 57 -0.77 2.60 6.40
N LYS A 58 -1.16 3.57 7.22
CA LYS A 58 -2.43 3.56 7.92
C LYS A 58 -3.47 4.27 7.07
N ILE A 59 -4.58 3.60 6.81
CA ILE A 59 -5.67 4.08 5.95
C ILE A 59 -6.99 3.87 6.67
N SER A 60 -7.70 4.97 6.95
CA SER A 60 -9.01 4.91 7.61
C SER A 60 -10.03 4.21 6.72
N GLY A 61 -10.82 3.29 7.28
CA GLY A 61 -11.86 2.56 6.54
C GLY A 61 -11.35 1.36 5.73
N LEU A 62 -10.02 1.15 5.65
CA LEU A 62 -9.46 -0.01 4.99
C LEU A 62 -9.70 -1.27 5.82
N LYS A 63 -10.26 -2.31 5.20
CA LYS A 63 -10.42 -3.64 5.78
C LYS A 63 -10.02 -4.71 4.77
N PRO A 64 -9.53 -5.87 5.20
CA PRO A 64 -9.33 -7.00 4.31
C PRO A 64 -10.64 -7.34 3.58
N CYS A 65 -10.62 -7.27 2.26
CA CYS A 65 -11.73 -7.68 1.40
C CYS A 65 -11.74 -9.21 1.24
N ASN A 66 -12.81 -9.77 0.68
CA ASN A 66 -12.94 -11.22 0.57
C ASN A 66 -11.91 -11.75 -0.45
N LYS A 67 -11.23 -12.86 -0.13
CA LYS A 67 -10.30 -13.54 -1.03
C LYS A 67 -10.93 -13.81 -2.41
N GLY A 68 -12.18 -14.28 -2.45
CA GLY A 68 -12.89 -14.56 -3.70
C GLY A 68 -13.18 -13.32 -4.55
N GLU A 69 -13.34 -12.14 -3.92
CA GLU A 69 -13.48 -10.87 -4.66
C GLU A 69 -12.18 -10.46 -5.34
N ILE A 70 -11.03 -10.71 -4.69
CA ILE A 70 -9.71 -10.44 -5.29
C ILE A 70 -9.43 -11.38 -6.46
N GLU A 71 -9.66 -12.69 -6.27
CA GLU A 71 -9.41 -13.70 -7.29
C GLU A 71 -10.29 -13.47 -8.53
N ALA A 72 -11.55 -13.04 -8.33
CA ALA A 72 -12.46 -12.71 -9.42
C ALA A 72 -12.05 -11.49 -10.26
N GLN A 73 -11.15 -10.64 -9.76
CA GLN A 73 -10.65 -9.49 -10.51
C GLN A 73 -9.38 -9.79 -11.32
N GLU A 74 -8.84 -11.01 -11.22
CA GLU A 74 -7.63 -11.45 -11.93
C GLU A 74 -6.43 -10.49 -11.73
N ILE A 75 -6.34 -9.85 -10.55
CA ILE A 75 -5.30 -8.83 -10.24
C ILE A 75 -3.97 -9.51 -9.87
N GLY A 76 -4.05 -10.68 -9.26
CA GLY A 76 -2.91 -11.41 -8.73
C GLY A 76 -3.34 -12.64 -7.93
N GLU A 77 -2.35 -13.32 -7.36
CA GLU A 77 -2.53 -14.55 -6.59
C GLU A 77 -2.65 -14.21 -5.10
N VAL A 78 -3.69 -14.72 -4.43
CA VAL A 78 -3.80 -14.60 -2.97
C VAL A 78 -2.91 -15.64 -2.30
N VAL A 79 -1.92 -15.18 -1.56
CA VAL A 79 -0.90 -16.01 -0.91
C VAL A 79 -1.08 -16.07 0.61
N GLU A 80 -0.19 -16.79 1.29
CA GLU A 80 -0.24 -16.94 2.74
C GLU A 80 -0.25 -15.60 3.48
N PRO A 81 -1.08 -15.46 4.53
CA PRO A 81 -1.10 -14.29 5.39
C PRO A 81 0.25 -13.97 6.00
N ILE A 82 0.53 -12.68 6.18
CA ILE A 82 1.68 -12.20 6.96
C ILE A 82 1.13 -11.63 8.28
N ARG A 83 1.92 -11.65 9.35
CA ARG A 83 1.51 -11.09 10.66
C ARG A 83 0.91 -9.68 10.49
N ASN A 84 -0.31 -9.49 11.00
CA ASN A 84 -1.15 -8.27 10.89
C ASN A 84 -1.79 -7.99 9.51
N PHE A 85 -1.51 -8.81 8.49
CA PHE A 85 -2.05 -8.69 7.14
C PHE A 85 -2.70 -10.02 6.71
N PRO A 86 -3.99 -10.26 7.05
CA PRO A 86 -4.71 -11.49 6.72
C PRO A 86 -4.95 -11.69 5.22
N LEU A 87 -4.87 -10.63 4.40
CA LEU A 87 -4.99 -10.71 2.95
C LEU A 87 -3.67 -10.25 2.31
N VAL A 88 -3.02 -11.13 1.56
CA VAL A 88 -1.80 -10.80 0.81
C VAL A 88 -2.01 -11.20 -0.65
N VAL A 89 -1.83 -10.23 -1.55
CA VAL A 89 -1.98 -10.39 -2.99
C VAL A 89 -0.61 -10.24 -3.62
N LYS A 90 -0.09 -11.34 -4.15
CA LYS A 90 1.13 -11.35 -4.95
C LYS A 90 0.79 -10.89 -6.37
N LEU A 91 1.56 -9.93 -6.86
CA LEU A 91 1.46 -9.36 -8.19
C LEU A 91 2.68 -9.78 -9.00
N ASP A 92 2.64 -9.62 -10.32
CA ASP A 92 3.77 -9.91 -11.22
C ASP A 92 5.09 -9.25 -10.76
N LYS A 93 4.99 -8.04 -10.21
CA LYS A 93 6.13 -7.25 -9.72
C LYS A 93 5.92 -6.75 -8.30
N GLY A 94 5.64 -7.67 -7.38
CA GLY A 94 5.66 -7.39 -5.94
C GLY A 94 4.40 -7.87 -5.26
N TYR A 95 3.90 -7.11 -4.29
CA TYR A 95 2.72 -7.49 -3.52
C TYR A 95 2.00 -6.29 -2.92
N ILE A 96 0.74 -6.52 -2.60
CA ILE A 96 -0.08 -5.69 -1.73
C ILE A 96 -0.61 -6.58 -0.58
N ALA A 97 -0.43 -6.15 0.65
CA ALA A 97 -0.93 -6.81 1.84
C ALA A 97 -1.89 -5.88 2.59
N ILE A 98 -3.06 -6.40 2.95
CA ILE A 98 -4.16 -5.65 3.56
C ILE A 98 -4.42 -6.18 4.97
N GLY A 99 -4.35 -5.27 5.92
CA GLY A 99 -4.72 -5.43 7.31
C GLY A 99 -5.90 -4.54 7.69
N SER A 100 -6.31 -4.63 8.95
CA SER A 100 -7.31 -3.73 9.52
C SER A 100 -6.72 -2.32 9.63
N SER A 101 -7.20 -1.41 8.80
CA SER A 101 -6.72 -0.02 8.67
C SER A 101 -5.24 0.12 8.27
N ALA A 102 -4.64 -0.95 7.72
CA ALA A 102 -3.23 -0.97 7.35
C ALA A 102 -3.03 -1.57 5.96
N LEU A 103 -2.24 -0.91 5.12
CA LEU A 103 -1.83 -1.37 3.80
C LEU A 103 -0.31 -1.49 3.80
N ARG A 104 0.23 -2.65 3.41
CA ARG A 104 1.64 -2.78 3.06
C ARG A 104 1.77 -3.04 1.57
N THR A 105 2.66 -2.32 0.91
CA THR A 105 2.86 -2.48 -0.54
C THR A 105 4.34 -2.42 -0.89
N SER A 106 4.74 -3.26 -1.82
CA SER A 106 6.04 -3.12 -2.49
C SER A 106 6.12 -1.82 -3.29
N LEU A 107 7.34 -1.41 -3.68
CA LEU A 107 7.55 -0.18 -4.48
C LEU A 107 7.22 -0.33 -5.97
N ASN A 108 7.00 -1.56 -6.46
CA ASN A 108 6.84 -1.86 -7.88
C ASN A 108 5.39 -2.24 -8.25
N VAL A 109 4.42 -1.68 -7.54
CA VAL A 109 3.00 -1.96 -7.74
C VAL A 109 2.42 -1.11 -8.87
N SER A 110 1.59 -1.73 -9.72
CA SER A 110 0.87 -1.02 -10.77
C SER A 110 -0.28 -0.19 -10.19
N LYS A 111 -0.50 1.01 -10.75
CA LYS A 111 -1.64 1.86 -10.36
C LYS A 111 -2.96 1.10 -10.48
N GLU A 112 -3.12 0.31 -11.54
CA GLU A 112 -4.34 -0.47 -11.78
C GLU A 112 -4.62 -1.48 -10.66
N ALA A 113 -3.62 -2.30 -10.29
CA ALA A 113 -3.77 -3.28 -9.22
C ALA A 113 -4.10 -2.61 -7.88
N LEU A 114 -3.38 -1.52 -7.55
CA LEU A 114 -3.65 -0.74 -6.36
C LEU A 114 -5.08 -0.17 -6.37
N THR A 115 -5.52 0.42 -7.48
CA THR A 115 -6.87 0.98 -7.61
C THR A 115 -7.94 -0.09 -7.41
N LYS A 116 -7.83 -1.24 -8.07
CA LYS A 116 -8.81 -2.31 -7.94
C LYS A 116 -8.87 -2.85 -6.51
N ILE A 117 -7.73 -3.09 -5.87
CA ILE A 117 -7.68 -3.59 -4.49
C ILE A 117 -8.24 -2.56 -3.50
N ILE A 118 -7.83 -1.29 -3.58
CA ILE A 118 -8.31 -0.25 -2.66
C ILE A 118 -9.82 -0.05 -2.80
N ARG A 119 -10.38 -0.08 -4.03
CA ARG A 119 -11.84 0.02 -4.24
C ARG A 119 -12.63 -1.12 -3.60
N LEU A 120 -12.08 -2.32 -3.56
CA LEU A 120 -12.73 -3.47 -2.92
C LEU A 120 -12.59 -3.45 -1.39
N CYS A 121 -11.43 -3.01 -0.91
CA CYS A 121 -11.04 -3.13 0.50
C CYS A 121 -11.35 -1.87 1.34
N VAL A 122 -11.57 -0.69 0.73
CA VAL A 122 -12.03 0.51 1.44
C VAL A 122 -13.54 0.57 1.36
N LYS A 123 -14.20 0.42 2.52
CA LYS A 123 -15.66 0.57 2.62
C LYS A 123 -16.01 1.99 3.12
N PRO A 124 -17.05 2.64 2.56
CA PRO A 124 -17.54 3.92 3.05
C PRO A 124 -18.05 3.86 4.50
#